data_AF-A0A6I4XQ07-F1
#
_entry.id   AF-A0A6I4XQ07-F1
#
_cell.length_a   1.000
_cell.length_b   1.000
_cell.length_c   1.000
_cell.angle_alpha   90.00
_cell.angle_beta   90.00
_cell.angle_gamma   90.00
#
_symmetry.space_group_name_H-M   'P 1'
#
loop_
_entity.id
_entity.type
_entity.pdbx_description
1 polymer ?
#
loop_
_entity_poly.entity_id
_entity_poly.type
_entity_poly.pdbx_seq_one_letter_code
_entity_poly.pdbx_strand_id
1 'polypeptide(L)'
;MTNSLHLTSSDRDKHRGQRIKKIRKELKLTQVDFGILVSKNKSMDRKTVYDWEIGKFCPNDESLNKIAKIGSMSIEELLFGSFDSYILGLILNGDTLIQNEFSSTDLSLYDYLKFSNRPVTASLFKNLDIEKKKD
;
A
#
# COMPACT_ATOMS: atom_id res chain seq x y z
N MET A 1 6.16 -26.87 -0.53
CA MET A 1 5.06 -25.88 -0.47
C MET A 1 5.70 -24.51 -0.35
N THR A 2 5.94 -23.84 -1.47
CA THR A 2 6.49 -22.49 -1.45
C THR A 2 5.40 -21.56 -0.95
N ASN A 3 5.53 -21.03 0.27
CA ASN A 3 4.77 -19.87 0.70
C ASN A 3 5.13 -18.74 -0.26
N SER A 4 4.35 -18.53 -1.31
CA SER A 4 4.60 -17.40 -2.17
C SER A 4 4.13 -16.16 -1.44
N LEU A 5 5.10 -15.29 -1.17
CA LEU A 5 4.94 -13.93 -0.70
C LEU A 5 4.26 -13.11 -1.81
N HIS A 6 3.04 -13.46 -2.24
CA HIS A 6 2.29 -12.64 -3.19
C HIS A 6 1.48 -11.62 -2.42
N LEU A 7 1.81 -10.34 -2.62
CA LEU A 7 1.03 -9.24 -2.09
C LEU A 7 -0.29 -9.18 -2.86
N THR A 8 -1.37 -9.54 -2.18
CA THR A 8 -2.69 -9.56 -2.80
C THR A 8 -3.29 -8.15 -2.83
N SER A 9 -4.34 -7.95 -3.64
CA SER A 9 -5.17 -6.74 -3.56
C SER A 9 -5.68 -6.51 -2.13
N SER A 10 -6.08 -7.57 -1.43
CA SER A 10 -6.52 -7.53 -0.04
C SER A 10 -5.42 -7.03 0.91
N ASP A 11 -4.16 -7.36 0.66
CA ASP A 11 -3.07 -6.89 1.51
C ASP A 11 -2.76 -5.41 1.27
N ARG A 12 -2.85 -4.93 0.03
CA ARG A 12 -2.78 -3.49 -0.27
C ARG A 12 -3.91 -2.71 0.39
N ASP A 13 -5.11 -3.27 0.35
CA ASP A 13 -6.28 -2.71 1.00
C ASP A 13 -6.08 -2.57 2.52
N LYS A 14 -5.54 -3.61 3.17
CA LYS A 14 -5.18 -3.54 4.60
C LYS A 14 -4.13 -2.48 4.88
N HIS A 15 -3.08 -2.37 4.06
CA HIS A 15 -2.04 -1.35 4.24
C HIS A 15 -2.59 0.08 4.10
N ARG A 16 -3.48 0.34 3.13
CA ARG A 16 -4.22 1.61 3.03
C ARG A 16 -5.01 1.87 4.30
N GLY A 17 -5.77 0.89 4.77
CA GLY A 17 -6.55 1.02 6.00
C GLY A 17 -5.70 1.34 7.22
N GLN A 18 -4.53 0.72 7.36
CA GLN A 18 -3.58 1.01 8.43
C GLN A 18 -3.07 2.45 8.37
N ARG A 19 -2.79 3.01 7.18
CA ARG A 19 -2.41 4.42 7.02
C ARG A 19 -3.53 5.37 7.46
N ILE A 20 -4.77 5.11 7.05
CA ILE A 20 -5.95 5.88 7.51
C ILE A 20 -6.07 5.84 9.04
N LYS A 21 -5.94 4.64 9.63
CA LYS A 21 -6.00 4.44 11.09
C LYS A 21 -4.89 5.21 11.82
N LYS A 22 -3.68 5.21 11.27
CA LYS A 22 -2.53 5.94 11.82
C LYS A 22 -2.82 7.44 11.88
N ILE A 23 -3.26 8.04 10.78
CA ILE A 23 -3.62 9.47 10.70
C ILE A 23 -4.68 9.82 11.77
N ARG A 24 -5.75 9.02 11.87
CA ARG A 24 -6.75 9.25 12.91
C ARG A 24 -6.18 9.20 14.32
N LYS A 25 -5.34 8.20 14.61
CA LYS A 25 -4.76 7.99 15.94
C LYS A 25 -3.79 9.11 16.32
N GLU A 26 -3.06 9.66 15.37
CA GLU A 26 -2.22 10.85 15.57
C GLU A 26 -3.05 12.07 15.97
N LEU A 27 -4.26 12.21 15.42
CA LEU A 27 -5.24 13.22 15.84
C LEU A 27 -5.97 12.90 17.15
N LYS A 28 -5.77 11.71 17.73
CA LYS A 28 -6.45 11.22 18.95
C LYS A 28 -7.99 11.21 18.86
N LEU A 29 -8.53 11.05 17.65
CA LEU A 29 -9.98 11.07 17.41
C LEU A 29 -10.62 9.68 17.49
N THR A 30 -11.90 9.64 17.85
CA THR A 30 -12.72 8.43 17.67
C THR A 30 -12.98 8.18 16.18
N GLN A 31 -13.40 6.97 15.81
CA GLN A 31 -13.74 6.66 14.42
C GLN A 31 -14.87 7.55 13.90
N VAL A 32 -15.88 7.83 14.73
CA VAL A 32 -17.00 8.71 14.37
C VAL A 32 -16.51 10.13 14.15
N ASP A 33 -15.77 10.71 15.10
CA ASP A 33 -15.29 12.10 15.00
C ASP A 33 -14.38 12.29 13.79
N PHE A 34 -13.49 11.32 13.52
CA PHE A 34 -12.64 11.34 12.35
C PHE A 34 -13.44 11.27 11.05
N GLY A 35 -14.42 10.38 10.97
CA GLY A 35 -15.24 10.26 9.78
C GLY A 35 -16.12 11.50 9.53
N ILE A 36 -16.61 12.16 10.58
CA ILE A 36 -17.30 13.47 10.46
C ILE A 36 -16.33 14.54 9.97
N LEU A 37 -15.08 14.57 10.49
CA LEU A 37 -14.07 15.54 10.07
C LEU A 37 -13.70 15.42 8.59
N VAL A 38 -13.54 14.19 8.09
CA VAL A 38 -13.05 13.94 6.73
C VAL A 38 -14.17 13.79 5.70
N SER A 39 -15.42 13.64 6.13
CA SER A 39 -16.58 13.57 5.22
C SER A 39 -17.45 14.83 5.32
N LYS A 40 -18.45 14.95 4.44
CA LYS A 40 -19.55 15.93 4.60
C LYS A 40 -20.71 15.37 5.44
N ASN A 41 -20.63 14.10 5.86
CA ASN A 41 -21.71 13.43 6.57
C ASN A 41 -21.56 13.63 8.07
N LYS A 42 -22.42 14.49 8.64
CA LYS A 42 -22.49 14.73 10.09
C LYS A 42 -22.99 13.52 10.89
N SER A 43 -23.63 12.56 10.23
CA SER A 43 -24.13 11.32 10.82
C SER A 43 -23.28 10.13 10.34
N MET A 44 -21.98 10.18 10.61
CA MET A 44 -21.06 9.11 10.22
C MET A 44 -21.20 7.90 11.15
N ASP A 45 -21.34 6.72 10.57
CA ASP A 45 -21.33 5.46 11.32
C ASP A 45 -19.89 5.04 11.68
N ARG A 46 -19.68 4.58 12.92
CA ARG A 46 -18.42 4.04 13.40
C ARG A 46 -17.94 2.88 12.52
N LYS A 47 -18.87 2.04 12.05
CA LYS A 47 -18.55 0.85 11.24
C LYS A 47 -17.94 1.23 9.90
N THR A 48 -18.39 2.31 9.27
CA THR A 48 -17.86 2.80 8.00
C THR A 48 -16.37 3.11 8.11
N VAL A 49 -15.98 3.88 9.12
CA VAL A 49 -14.57 4.23 9.33
C VAL A 49 -13.77 3.00 9.76
N TYR A 50 -14.33 2.11 10.58
CA TYR A 50 -13.69 0.84 10.90
C TYR A 50 -13.41 0.01 9.63
N ASP A 51 -14.36 -0.07 8.69
CA ASP A 51 -14.18 -0.81 7.45
C ASP A 51 -13.12 -0.17 6.54
N TRP A 52 -12.97 1.15 6.57
CA TRP A 52 -11.83 1.81 5.94
C TRP A 52 -10.51 1.38 6.58
N GLU A 53 -10.44 1.40 7.90
CA GLU A 53 -9.21 1.11 8.67
C GLU A 53 -8.70 -0.32 8.57
N ILE A 54 -9.59 -1.28 8.28
CA ILE A 54 -9.21 -2.67 8.03
C ILE A 54 -9.03 -2.99 6.54
N GLY A 55 -9.25 -2.00 5.66
CA GLY A 55 -9.15 -2.16 4.22
C GLY A 55 -10.38 -2.77 3.54
N LYS A 56 -11.47 -3.03 4.26
CA LYS A 56 -12.66 -3.65 3.66
C LYS A 56 -13.34 -2.76 2.61
N PHE A 57 -13.38 -1.45 2.84
CA PHE A 57 -13.92 -0.48 1.89
C PHE A 57 -12.96 0.69 1.68
N CYS A 58 -12.95 1.27 0.49
CA CYS A 58 -12.23 2.50 0.21
C CYS A 58 -13.14 3.71 0.52
N PRO A 59 -12.64 4.79 1.17
CA PRO A 59 -13.37 6.05 1.24
C PRO A 59 -13.59 6.63 -0.17
N ASN A 60 -14.58 7.51 -0.31
CA ASN A 60 -14.79 8.23 -1.57
C ASN A 60 -13.71 9.31 -1.80
N ASP A 61 -13.64 9.83 -3.02
CA ASP A 61 -12.61 10.78 -3.45
C ASP A 61 -12.52 12.03 -2.57
N GLU A 62 -13.66 12.57 -2.15
CA GLU A 62 -13.66 13.75 -1.27
C GLU A 62 -13.03 13.44 0.09
N SER A 63 -13.39 12.28 0.67
CA SER A 63 -12.84 11.83 1.95
C SER A 63 -11.36 11.49 1.82
N LEU A 64 -10.94 10.82 0.75
CA LEU A 64 -9.54 10.52 0.46
C LEU A 64 -8.70 11.80 0.36
N ASN A 65 -9.17 12.80 -0.38
CA ASN A 65 -8.51 14.11 -0.50
C ASN A 65 -8.28 14.76 0.87
N LYS A 66 -9.32 14.78 1.72
CA LYS A 66 -9.22 15.35 3.08
C LYS A 66 -8.28 14.55 3.97
N ILE A 67 -8.37 13.22 3.94
CA ILE A 67 -7.48 12.35 4.73
C ILE A 67 -6.03 12.55 4.33
N ALA A 68 -5.73 12.56 3.02
CA ALA A 68 -4.38 12.76 2.48
C ALA A 68 -3.82 14.13 2.89
N LYS A 69 -4.61 15.19 2.77
CA LYS A 69 -4.25 16.54 3.22
C LYS A 69 -3.93 16.61 4.70
N ILE A 70 -4.75 15.98 5.55
CA ILE A 70 -4.52 15.90 7.00
C ILE A 70 -3.24 15.11 7.31
N GLY A 71 -3.02 14.01 6.59
CA GLY A 71 -1.83 13.17 6.71
C GLY A 71 -0.56 13.78 6.10
N SER A 72 -0.64 14.98 5.52
CA SER A 72 0.47 15.65 4.81
C SER A 72 1.14 14.76 3.76
N MET A 73 0.33 14.04 2.99
CA MET A 73 0.76 13.12 1.93
C MET A 73 -0.13 13.26 0.69
N SER A 74 0.32 12.69 -0.43
CA SER A 74 -0.49 12.55 -1.64
C SER A 74 -1.58 11.48 -1.49
N ILE A 75 -2.57 11.49 -2.39
CA ILE A 75 -3.59 10.43 -2.42
C ILE A 75 -2.94 9.09 -2.78
N GLU A 76 -1.97 9.12 -3.69
CA GLU A 76 -1.21 7.96 -4.15
C GLU A 76 -0.45 7.33 -2.97
N GLU A 77 0.23 8.13 -2.16
CA GLU A 77 0.90 7.64 -0.95
C GLU A 77 -0.07 7.07 0.08
N LEU A 78 -1.24 7.68 0.25
CA LEU A 78 -2.28 7.15 1.13
C LEU A 78 -2.81 5.79 0.63
N LEU A 79 -3.03 5.65 -0.68
CA LEU A 79 -3.57 4.45 -1.30
C LEU A 79 -2.54 3.32 -1.40
N PHE A 80 -1.32 3.64 -1.81
CA PHE A 80 -0.31 2.65 -2.22
C PHE A 80 0.92 2.59 -1.31
N GLY A 81 1.15 3.61 -0.47
CA GLY A 81 2.38 3.77 0.31
C GLY A 81 3.41 4.60 -0.45
N SER A 82 4.63 4.71 0.10
CA SER A 82 5.70 5.43 -0.60
C SER A 82 6.03 4.74 -1.92
N PHE A 83 6.58 5.51 -2.86
CA PHE A 83 7.08 4.98 -4.12
C PHE A 83 8.03 3.80 -3.90
N ASP A 84 8.96 3.92 -2.95
CA ASP A 84 9.91 2.85 -2.63
C ASP A 84 9.21 1.58 -2.14
N SER A 85 8.24 1.69 -1.22
CA SER A 85 7.47 0.54 -0.74
C SER A 85 6.61 -0.08 -1.83
N TYR A 86 6.09 0.73 -2.74
CA TYR A 86 5.34 0.27 -3.90
C TYR A 86 6.24 -0.54 -4.85
N ILE A 87 7.37 0.03 -5.27
CA ILE A 87 8.36 -0.65 -6.12
C ILE A 87 8.91 -1.92 -5.45
N LEU A 88 9.22 -1.86 -4.16
CA LEU A 88 9.65 -3.00 -3.35
C LEU A 88 8.60 -4.12 -3.37
N GLY A 89 7.32 -3.74 -3.22
CA GLY A 89 6.18 -4.64 -3.32
C GLY A 89 6.13 -5.36 -4.67
N LEU A 90 6.23 -4.60 -5.76
CA LEU A 90 6.25 -5.12 -7.13
C LEU A 90 7.40 -6.13 -7.35
N ILE A 91 8.59 -5.77 -6.86
CA ILE A 91 9.82 -6.51 -7.05
C ILE A 91 9.83 -7.79 -6.22
N LEU A 92 9.64 -7.70 -4.90
CA LEU A 92 9.79 -8.85 -4.00
C LEU A 92 8.61 -9.81 -4.07
N ASN A 93 7.40 -9.30 -4.32
CA ASN A 93 6.17 -10.07 -4.14
C ASN A 93 5.48 -10.44 -5.46
N GLY A 94 6.06 -10.07 -6.61
CA GLY A 94 5.54 -10.42 -7.93
C GLY A 94 4.10 -9.96 -8.13
N ASP A 95 3.85 -8.69 -7.79
CA ASP A 95 2.52 -8.09 -7.73
C ASP A 95 1.71 -8.32 -9.03
N THR A 96 0.47 -8.78 -8.86
CA THR A 96 -0.43 -9.22 -9.94
C THR A 96 -0.81 -8.11 -10.92
N LEU A 97 -0.61 -6.84 -10.58
CA LEU A 97 -0.86 -5.73 -11.53
C LEU A 97 0.05 -5.76 -12.76
N ILE A 98 1.21 -6.41 -12.68
CA ILE A 98 2.20 -6.46 -13.77
C ILE A 98 2.15 -7.79 -14.55
N GLN A 99 1.55 -8.84 -13.97
CA GLN A 99 1.52 -10.18 -14.57
C GLN A 99 0.72 -10.26 -15.89
N ASN A 100 -0.07 -9.24 -16.23
CA ASN A 100 -0.85 -9.22 -17.47
C ASN A 100 -0.06 -8.78 -18.71
N GLU A 101 1.13 -8.18 -18.58
CA GLU A 101 1.93 -7.72 -19.73
C GLU A 101 3.28 -8.44 -19.91
N PHE A 102 3.83 -9.05 -18.86
CA PHE A 102 5.09 -9.81 -18.97
C PHE A 102 4.81 -11.27 -19.29
N SER A 103 4.75 -11.59 -20.58
CA SER A 103 4.34 -12.90 -21.12
C SER A 103 5.39 -14.03 -21.00
N SER A 104 6.46 -13.88 -20.22
CA SER A 104 7.45 -14.96 -20.05
C SER A 104 7.23 -15.68 -18.73
N THR A 105 6.89 -16.97 -18.80
CA THR A 105 6.74 -17.88 -17.66
C THR A 105 8.01 -18.08 -16.84
N ASP A 106 9.15 -17.57 -17.31
CA ASP A 106 10.47 -17.99 -16.86
C ASP A 106 11.20 -16.95 -16.00
N LEU A 107 10.72 -15.70 -15.94
CA LEU A 107 11.39 -14.62 -15.20
C LEU A 107 10.38 -13.77 -14.43
N SER A 108 10.59 -13.63 -13.12
CA SER A 108 9.86 -12.64 -12.33
C SER A 108 10.31 -11.21 -12.71
N LEU A 109 9.52 -10.20 -12.36
CA LEU A 109 9.92 -8.79 -12.53
C LEU A 109 11.25 -8.48 -11.80
N TYR A 110 11.49 -9.09 -10.64
CA TYR A 110 12.78 -9.00 -9.94
C TYR A 110 13.92 -9.55 -10.80
N ASP A 111 13.75 -10.74 -11.37
CA ASP A 111 14.78 -11.36 -12.19
C ASP A 111 15.05 -10.50 -13.43
N TYR A 112 14.00 -10.06 -14.12
CA TYR A 112 14.10 -9.19 -15.28
C TYR A 112 14.85 -7.88 -14.98
N LEU A 113 14.48 -7.17 -13.90
CA LEU A 113 15.12 -5.91 -13.53
C LEU A 113 16.58 -6.11 -13.12
N LYS A 114 16.89 -7.17 -12.37
CA LYS A 114 18.25 -7.53 -11.98
C LYS A 114 19.13 -7.86 -13.19
N PHE A 115 18.60 -8.55 -14.20
CA PHE A 115 19.33 -8.88 -15.42
C PHE A 115 19.53 -7.68 -16.35
N SER A 116 18.49 -6.88 -16.56
CA SER A 116 18.48 -5.76 -17.52
C SER A 116 19.24 -4.53 -17.02
N ASN A 117 19.31 -4.30 -15.71
CA ASN A 117 19.85 -3.08 -15.12
C ASN A 117 21.09 -3.32 -14.24
N ARG A 118 22.03 -4.19 -14.68
CA ARG A 118 23.29 -4.44 -13.95
C ARG A 118 24.06 -3.19 -13.45
N PRO A 119 24.12 -2.05 -14.18
CA PRO A 119 24.83 -0.86 -13.72
C PRO A 119 24.10 -0.12 -12.60
N VAL A 120 22.77 -0.22 -12.56
CA VAL A 120 21.94 0.40 -11.55
C VAL A 120 21.92 -0.57 -10.37
N THR A 121 22.77 -0.27 -9.37
CA THR A 121 22.57 -0.56 -7.94
C THR A 121 23.12 -1.85 -7.31
N ALA A 122 24.44 -1.87 -7.05
CA ALA A 122 24.99 -2.74 -6.01
C ALA A 122 24.43 -2.44 -4.60
N SER A 123 24.00 -1.21 -4.32
CA SER A 123 23.45 -0.80 -3.00
C SER A 123 21.97 -1.11 -2.83
N LEU A 124 21.12 -0.80 -3.83
CA LEU A 124 19.68 -1.08 -3.79
C LEU A 124 19.43 -2.58 -3.72
N PHE A 125 20.03 -3.38 -4.61
CA PHE A 125 19.85 -4.83 -4.62
C PHE A 125 20.49 -5.52 -3.42
N LYS A 126 21.54 -4.95 -2.81
CA LYS A 126 22.09 -5.46 -1.54
C LYS A 126 21.08 -5.37 -0.40
N ASN A 127 20.32 -4.28 -0.30
CA ASN A 127 19.28 -4.15 0.72
C ASN A 127 18.10 -5.10 0.44
N LEU A 128 17.70 -5.24 -0.82
CA LEU A 128 16.66 -6.19 -1.25
C LEU A 128 17.02 -7.65 -0.95
N ASP A 129 18.27 -8.03 -1.22
CA ASP A 129 18.79 -9.38 -0.95
C ASP A 129 18.89 -9.68 0.56
N ILE A 130 19.06 -8.65 1.40
CA ILE A 130 19.05 -8.79 2.86
C ILE A 130 17.63 -9.05 3.36
N GLU A 131 16.62 -8.35 2.84
CA GLU A 131 15.22 -8.56 3.23
C GLU A 131 14.72 -9.95 2.86
N LYS A 132 15.05 -10.43 1.65
CA LYS A 132 14.67 -11.78 1.18
C LYS A 132 15.28 -12.92 2.01
N LYS A 133 16.37 -12.68 2.74
CA LYS A 133 17.05 -13.68 3.59
C LYS A 133 16.54 -13.74 5.02
N LYS A 134 15.63 -12.83 5.41
CA LYS A 134 15.04 -12.82 6.76
C LYS A 134 13.85 -13.78 6.91
N ASP A 135 13.39 -14.35 5.81
CA ASP A 135 12.39 -15.41 5.72
C ASP A 135 13.06 -16.78 5.46
#